data_AF-L8JWI4-F1
#
_entry.id   AF-L8JWI4-F1
#
_cell.length_a   1.000
_cell.length_b   1.000
_cell.length_c   1.000
_cell.angle_alpha   90.00
_cell.angle_beta   90.00
_cell.angle_gamma   90.00
#
_symmetry.space_group_name_H-M   'P 1'
#
loop_
_entity.id
_entity.type
_entity.pdbx_description
1 polymer ?
#
loop_
_entity_poly.entity_id
_entity_poly.type
_entity_poly.pdbx_seq_one_letter_code
_entity_poly.pdbx_strand_id
1 'polypeptide(L)'
;MRIRPKSDYLKQAGWEELYVLSGHWKSDMDFYSDELNFLSNLLNRYSMWLTENDNIRRVEKVKLKLSVLQEFKNDLIHCVLKHMRHLKDLMENPFSYDEIIFRNEHAELEDDFADFIKAHRTLKREVFSLTSSIVESENINNLLHGG
;
A
#
# COMPACT_ATOMS: atom_id res chain seq x y z
N MET A 1 12.70 -2.73 9.07
CA MET A 1 12.72 -2.95 10.53
C MET A 1 11.30 -3.30 10.94
N ARG A 2 11.05 -4.47 11.56
CA ARG A 2 9.75 -4.83 12.13
C ARG A 2 9.71 -4.19 13.53
N ILE A 3 8.96 -3.11 13.70
CA ILE A 3 8.61 -2.63 15.04
C ILE A 3 7.34 -3.37 15.38
N ARG A 4 7.48 -4.61 15.88
CA ARG A 4 6.35 -5.37 16.40
C ARG A 4 6.44 -5.29 17.92
N PRO A 5 5.58 -4.54 18.60
CA PRO A 5 5.30 -4.82 19.99
C PRO A 5 4.71 -6.24 20.05
N LYS A 6 5.29 -7.14 20.85
CA LYS A 6 4.77 -8.52 21.00
C LYS A 6 3.28 -8.46 21.40
N SER A 7 2.52 -9.52 21.07
CA SER A 7 1.11 -9.80 21.42
C SER A 7 0.58 -9.18 22.74
N ASP A 8 1.42 -9.04 23.76
CA ASP A 8 1.06 -8.46 25.05
C ASP A 8 0.81 -6.94 24.99
N TYR A 9 1.49 -6.22 24.10
CA TYR A 9 1.30 -4.77 23.91
C TYR A 9 -0.11 -4.45 23.42
N LEU A 10 -0.63 -5.16 22.41
CA LEU A 10 -1.98 -4.93 21.91
C LEU A 10 -3.06 -5.22 22.97
N LYS A 11 -2.76 -6.06 23.97
CA LYS A 11 -3.66 -6.38 25.09
C LYS A 11 -3.57 -5.38 26.24
N GLN A 12 -2.47 -4.65 26.36
CA GLN A 12 -2.19 -3.78 27.52
C GLN A 12 -2.08 -2.30 27.17
N ALA A 13 -1.94 -1.97 25.87
CA ALA A 13 -1.84 -0.60 25.39
C ALA A 13 -3.13 0.19 25.67
N GLY A 14 -2.94 1.44 26.08
CA GLY A 14 -4.03 2.39 26.31
C GLY A 14 -4.68 2.85 25.00
N TRP A 15 -5.92 3.33 25.08
CA TRP A 15 -6.66 3.78 23.90
C TRP A 15 -5.96 4.93 23.17
N GLU A 16 -5.32 5.85 23.90
CA GLU A 16 -4.51 6.94 23.35
C GLU A 16 -3.34 6.41 22.51
N GLU A 17 -2.64 5.39 22.99
CA GLU A 17 -1.48 4.81 22.29
C GLU A 17 -1.92 4.14 20.99
N LEU A 18 -3.03 3.40 21.03
CA LEU A 18 -3.62 2.81 19.83
C LEU A 18 -4.09 3.89 18.84
N TYR A 19 -4.63 5.01 19.33
CA TYR A 19 -5.05 6.13 18.49
C TYR A 19 -3.88 6.79 17.78
N VAL A 20 -2.78 7.03 18.50
CA VAL A 20 -1.54 7.57 17.94
C VAL A 20 -0.98 6.61 16.88
N LEU A 21 -0.95 5.31 17.17
CA LEU A 21 -0.49 4.28 16.23
C LEU A 21 -1.33 4.26 14.94
N SER A 22 -2.66 4.25 15.06
CA SER A 22 -3.55 4.32 13.90
C SER A 22 -3.40 5.64 13.13
N GLY A 23 -3.08 6.73 13.81
CA GLY A 23 -2.71 8.01 13.18
C GLY A 23 -1.45 7.91 12.33
N HIS A 24 -0.43 7.18 12.78
CA HIS A 24 0.76 6.90 11.98
C HIS A 24 0.44 6.06 10.74
N TRP A 25 -0.39 5.02 10.87
CA TRP A 25 -0.83 4.22 9.72
C TRP A 25 -1.54 5.07 8.67
N LYS A 26 -2.42 5.98 9.10
CA LYS A 26 -3.08 6.92 8.19
C LYS A 26 -2.06 7.78 7.44
N SER A 27 -1.13 8.42 8.17
CA SER A 27 -0.11 9.27 7.56
C SER A 27 0.76 8.50 6.55
N ASP A 28 1.12 7.26 6.87
CA ASP A 28 1.87 6.40 5.96
C ASP A 28 1.04 6.03 4.73
N MET A 29 -0.26 5.72 4.89
CA MET A 29 -1.14 5.42 3.75
C MET A 29 -1.33 6.61 2.82
N ASP A 30 -1.38 7.83 3.35
CA ASP A 30 -1.41 9.06 2.54
C ASP A 30 -0.12 9.15 1.69
N PHE A 31 1.06 8.88 2.28
CA PHE A 31 2.32 8.82 1.54
C PHE A 31 2.32 7.73 0.44
N TYR A 32 1.84 6.53 0.77
CA TYR A 32 1.72 5.45 -0.22
C TYR A 32 0.72 5.77 -1.33
N SER A 33 -0.30 6.60 -1.06
CA SER A 33 -1.23 7.07 -2.08
C SER A 33 -0.50 7.89 -3.15
N ASP A 34 0.32 8.84 -2.73
CA ASP A 34 1.14 9.65 -3.63
C ASP A 34 2.12 8.78 -4.43
N GLU A 35 2.73 7.81 -3.78
CA GLU A 35 3.67 6.89 -4.43
C GLU A 35 2.99 6.00 -5.48
N LEU A 36 1.82 5.42 -5.17
CA LEU A 36 1.05 4.63 -6.15
C LEU A 36 0.59 5.47 -7.33
N ASN A 37 0.20 6.72 -7.10
CA ASN A 37 -0.15 7.66 -8.17
C ASN A 37 1.07 7.95 -9.06
N PHE A 38 2.25 8.14 -8.47
CA PHE A 38 3.49 8.29 -9.22
C PHE A 38 3.80 7.06 -10.08
N LEU A 39 3.70 5.84 -9.52
CA LEU A 39 3.95 4.59 -10.26
C LEU A 39 2.93 4.39 -11.40
N SER A 40 1.66 4.72 -11.17
CA SER A 40 0.62 4.68 -12.22
C SER A 40 0.95 5.61 -13.37
N ASN A 41 1.31 6.87 -13.05
CA ASN A 41 1.72 7.85 -14.04
C ASN A 41 2.98 7.42 -14.81
N LEU A 42 3.93 6.78 -14.14
CA LEU A 42 5.13 6.22 -14.76
C LEU A 42 4.76 5.15 -15.79
N LEU A 43 3.96 4.16 -15.41
CA LEU A 43 3.51 3.09 -16.32
C LEU A 43 2.71 3.63 -17.50
N ASN A 44 1.83 4.61 -17.27
CA ASN A 44 1.05 5.23 -18.34
C ASN A 44 1.93 5.94 -19.37
N ARG A 45 3.01 6.60 -18.93
CA ARG A 45 3.98 7.19 -19.85
C ARG A 45 4.64 6.13 -20.72
N TYR A 46 5.13 5.03 -20.13
CA TYR A 46 5.77 3.95 -20.91
C TYR A 46 4.79 3.31 -21.89
N SER A 47 3.54 3.08 -21.51
CA SER A 47 2.53 2.52 -22.43
C SER A 47 2.32 3.32 -23.71
N MET A 48 2.57 4.63 -23.71
CA MET A 48 2.41 5.46 -24.91
C MET A 48 3.47 5.17 -25.99
N TRP A 49 4.64 4.68 -25.58
CA TRP A 49 5.80 4.48 -26.48
C TRP A 49 5.98 3.01 -26.91
N LEU A 50 5.32 2.08 -26.21
CA LEU A 50 5.46 0.66 -26.47
C LEU A 50 4.76 0.24 -27.77
N THR A 51 5.53 -0.40 -28.64
CA THR A 51 5.03 -1.02 -29.88
C THR A 51 5.08 -2.54 -29.86
N GLU A 52 5.90 -3.13 -28.97
CA GLU A 52 6.07 -4.57 -28.85
C GLU A 52 4.95 -5.20 -27.98
N ASN A 53 4.21 -6.14 -28.56
CA ASN A 53 3.06 -6.79 -27.92
C ASN A 53 3.39 -7.45 -26.58
N ASP A 54 4.59 -8.03 -26.41
CA ASP A 54 4.96 -8.65 -25.13
C ASP A 54 5.16 -7.60 -24.02
N ASN A 55 5.84 -6.49 -24.34
CA ASN A 55 6.03 -5.39 -23.39
C ASN A 55 4.71 -4.72 -23.03
N ILE A 56 3.79 -4.55 -24.00
CA ILE A 56 2.43 -4.06 -23.75
C ILE A 56 1.73 -4.97 -22.75
N ARG A 57 1.71 -6.28 -22.98
CA ARG A 57 1.07 -7.26 -22.09
C ARG A 57 1.69 -7.25 -20.68
N ARG A 58 3.01 -7.11 -20.58
CA ARG A 58 3.71 -7.03 -19.29
C ARG A 58 3.33 -5.76 -18.52
N VAL A 59 3.25 -4.61 -19.19
CA VAL A 59 2.80 -3.35 -18.56
C VAL A 59 1.35 -3.44 -18.10
N GLU A 60 0.45 -3.94 -18.94
CA GLU A 60 -0.97 -4.08 -18.57
C GLU A 60 -1.17 -5.02 -17.36
N LYS A 61 -0.39 -6.10 -17.26
CA LYS A 61 -0.40 -6.97 -16.09
C LYS A 61 0.02 -6.23 -14.81
N VAL A 62 1.05 -5.39 -14.87
CA VAL A 62 1.50 -4.62 -13.70
C VAL A 62 0.51 -3.51 -13.35
N LYS A 63 -0.11 -2.86 -14.34
CA LYS A 63 -1.20 -1.89 -14.11
C LYS A 63 -2.39 -2.50 -13.40
N LEU A 64 -2.79 -3.72 -13.77
CA LEU A 64 -3.89 -4.42 -13.09
C LEU A 64 -3.55 -4.67 -11.61
N LYS A 65 -2.34 -5.15 -11.31
CA LYS A 65 -1.87 -5.32 -9.92
C LYS A 65 -1.85 -3.99 -9.16
N LEU A 66 -1.45 -2.90 -9.82
CA LEU A 66 -1.46 -1.57 -9.25
C LEU A 66 -2.88 -1.12 -8.90
N SER A 67 -3.84 -1.33 -9.79
CA SER A 67 -5.25 -1.01 -9.55
C SER A 67 -5.81 -1.76 -8.35
N VAL A 68 -5.59 -3.08 -8.29
CA VAL A 68 -6.02 -3.91 -7.15
C VAL A 68 -5.40 -3.42 -5.83
N LEU A 69 -4.11 -3.05 -5.85
CA LEU A 69 -3.46 -2.52 -4.66
C LEU A 69 -3.98 -1.13 -4.25
N GLN A 70 -4.36 -0.28 -5.22
CA GLN A 70 -5.00 1.00 -4.94
C GLN A 70 -6.37 0.82 -4.30
N GLU A 71 -7.18 -0.14 -4.77
CA GLU A 71 -8.47 -0.50 -4.17
C GLU A 71 -8.27 -0.99 -2.74
N PHE A 72 -7.37 -1.97 -2.52
CA PHE A 72 -7.07 -2.47 -1.18
C PHE A 72 -6.62 -1.36 -0.21
N LYS A 73 -5.76 -0.45 -0.67
CA LYS A 73 -5.35 0.73 0.12
C LYS A 73 -6.54 1.61 0.50
N ASN A 74 -7.44 1.89 -0.45
CA ASN A 74 -8.59 2.76 -0.19
C ASN A 74 -9.53 2.14 0.86
N ASP A 75 -9.77 0.84 0.77
CA ASP A 75 -10.54 0.09 1.77
C ASP A 75 -9.86 0.14 3.14
N LEU A 76 -8.54 -0.10 3.19
CA LEU A 76 -7.79 -0.05 4.44
C LEU A 76 -7.80 1.35 5.08
N ILE A 77 -7.67 2.43 4.29
CA ILE A 77 -7.82 3.82 4.78
C ILE A 77 -9.21 4.00 5.41
N HIS A 78 -10.26 3.51 4.76
CA HIS A 78 -11.62 3.63 5.29
C HIS A 78 -11.75 2.91 6.64
N CYS A 79 -11.23 1.69 6.73
CA CYS A 79 -11.24 0.90 7.96
C CYS A 79 -10.44 1.57 9.08
N VAL A 80 -9.23 2.07 8.82
CA VAL A 80 -8.42 2.80 9.81
C VAL A 80 -9.13 4.08 10.28
N LEU A 81 -9.72 4.86 9.37
CA LEU A 81 -10.46 6.07 9.75
C LEU A 81 -11.70 5.75 10.61
N LYS A 82 -12.39 4.64 10.33
CA LYS A 82 -13.49 4.15 11.16
C LYS A 82 -12.99 3.72 12.53
N HIS A 83 -11.92 2.95 12.59
CA HIS A 83 -11.28 2.49 13.83
C HIS A 83 -10.84 3.67 14.70
N MET A 84 -10.22 4.69 14.12
CA MET A 84 -9.83 5.91 14.82
C MET A 84 -11.02 6.69 15.40
N ARG A 85 -12.20 6.64 14.77
CA ARG A 85 -13.42 7.24 15.36
C ARG A 85 -13.86 6.44 16.59
N HIS A 86 -13.90 5.11 16.48
CA HIS A 86 -14.23 4.25 17.62
C HIS A 86 -13.25 4.42 18.80
N LEU A 87 -11.96 4.62 18.53
CA LEU A 87 -10.97 4.93 19.58
C LEU A 87 -11.32 6.22 20.34
N LYS A 88 -11.75 7.27 19.64
CA LYS A 88 -12.19 8.51 20.29
C LYS A 88 -13.41 8.26 21.17
N ASP A 89 -14.37 7.50 20.66
CA ASP A 89 -15.58 7.16 21.41
C ASP A 89 -15.25 6.33 22.67
N LEU A 90 -14.26 5.42 22.60
CA LEU A 90 -13.76 4.64 23.75
C LEU A 90 -13.01 5.49 24.78
N MET A 91 -12.26 6.49 24.33
CA MET A 91 -11.59 7.45 25.22
C MET A 91 -12.59 8.32 25.99
N GLU A 92 -13.73 8.66 25.37
CA GLU A 92 -14.81 9.41 26.02
C GLU A 92 -15.71 8.53 26.89
N ASN A 93 -15.98 7.30 26.44
CA ASN A 93 -16.81 6.32 27.13
C ASN A 93 -16.19 4.91 27.03
N PRO A 94 -15.46 4.44 28.07
CA PRO A 94 -14.77 3.15 28.05
C PRO A 94 -15.67 1.92 27.91
N PHE A 95 -16.99 2.07 28.10
CA PHE A 95 -17.96 0.97 27.99
C PHE A 95 -18.73 0.97 26.66
N SER A 96 -18.33 1.81 25.70
CA SER A 96 -19.02 1.95 24.40
C SER A 96 -18.84 0.75 23.47
N TYR A 97 -17.80 -0.07 23.69
CA TYR A 97 -17.49 -1.25 22.88
C TYR A 97 -17.04 -2.44 23.74
N ASP A 98 -17.18 -3.65 23.20
CA ASP A 98 -16.54 -4.84 23.74
C ASP A 98 -15.02 -4.77 23.47
N GLU A 99 -14.24 -4.72 24.55
CA GLU A 99 -12.78 -4.56 24.49
C GLU A 99 -12.10 -5.69 23.70
N ILE A 100 -12.57 -6.94 23.83
CA ILE A 100 -11.95 -8.08 23.17
C ILE A 100 -12.17 -7.99 21.67
N ILE A 101 -13.42 -7.71 21.26
CA ILE A 101 -13.76 -7.53 19.85
C ILE A 101 -12.95 -6.37 19.25
N PHE A 102 -12.92 -5.24 19.95
CA PHE A 102 -12.21 -4.04 19.49
C PHE A 102 -10.70 -4.26 19.33
N ARG A 103 -10.06 -4.95 20.28
CA ARG A 103 -8.63 -5.27 20.18
C ARG A 103 -8.33 -6.28 19.08
N ASN A 104 -9.24 -7.21 18.78
CA ASN A 104 -9.09 -8.10 17.63
C ASN A 104 -9.19 -7.32 16.31
N GLU A 105 -10.15 -6.40 16.17
CA GLU A 105 -10.24 -5.52 15.00
C GLU A 105 -8.95 -4.71 14.80
N HIS A 106 -8.38 -4.17 15.88
CA HIS A 106 -7.11 -3.45 15.79
C HIS A 106 -5.95 -4.34 15.32
N ALA A 107 -5.89 -5.58 15.80
CA ALA A 107 -4.86 -6.54 15.40
C ALA A 107 -5.00 -6.93 13.91
N GLU A 108 -6.23 -7.12 13.43
CA GLU A 108 -6.51 -7.38 12.01
C GLU A 108 -6.05 -6.20 11.13
N LEU A 109 -6.30 -4.96 11.55
CA LEU A 109 -5.81 -3.77 10.84
C LEU A 109 -4.28 -3.67 10.80
N GLU A 110 -3.60 -4.09 11.87
CA GLU A 110 -2.12 -4.14 11.89
C GLU A 110 -1.60 -5.17 10.87
N ASP A 111 -2.22 -6.35 10.80
CA ASP A 111 -1.85 -7.39 9.84
C ASP A 111 -2.14 -6.95 8.40
N ASP A 112 -3.30 -6.35 8.14
CA ASP A 112 -3.67 -5.81 6.82
C ASP A 112 -2.69 -4.71 6.37
N PHE A 113 -2.30 -3.82 7.28
CA PHE A 113 -1.32 -2.78 6.99
C PHE A 113 0.07 -3.38 6.70
N ALA A 114 0.48 -4.41 7.43
CA ALA A 114 1.72 -5.11 7.16
C ALA A 114 1.71 -5.82 5.79
N ASP A 115 0.58 -6.40 5.40
CA ASP A 115 0.42 -7.05 4.10
C ASP A 115 0.35 -6.04 2.96
N PHE A 116 -0.32 -4.91 3.15
CA PHE A 116 -0.29 -3.78 2.23
C PHE A 116 1.16 -3.31 1.96
N ILE A 117 1.97 -3.10 3.00
CA ILE A 117 3.37 -2.69 2.85
C ILE A 117 4.17 -3.70 2.04
N LYS A 118 3.98 -5.01 2.26
CA LYS A 118 4.66 -6.07 1.49
C LYS A 118 4.22 -6.05 0.03
N ALA A 119 2.92 -5.94 -0.23
CA ALA A 119 2.36 -5.90 -1.57
C ALA A 119 2.87 -4.66 -2.34
N HIS A 120 2.85 -3.49 -1.69
CA HIS A 120 3.39 -2.24 -2.22
C HIS A 120 4.87 -2.35 -2.60
N ARG A 121 5.71 -2.90 -1.71
CA ARG A 121 7.14 -3.10 -2.00
C ARG A 121 7.37 -4.05 -3.17
N THR A 122 6.56 -5.12 -3.27
CA THR A 122 6.64 -6.07 -4.37
C THR A 122 6.26 -5.40 -5.69
N LEU A 123 5.13 -4.69 -5.73
CA LEU A 123 4.69 -3.95 -6.91
C LEU A 123 5.73 -2.92 -7.35
N LYS A 124 6.27 -2.12 -6.42
CA LYS A 124 7.30 -1.12 -6.72
C LYS A 124 8.53 -1.73 -7.39
N ARG A 125 8.99 -2.89 -6.90
CA ARG A 125 10.11 -3.63 -7.52
C ARG A 125 9.76 -4.14 -8.92
N GLU A 126 8.55 -4.66 -9.12
CA GLU A 126 8.08 -5.10 -10.43
C GLU A 126 8.02 -3.93 -11.42
N VAL A 127 7.50 -2.77 -11.01
CA VAL A 127 7.47 -1.55 -11.84
C VAL A 127 8.87 -1.16 -12.26
N PHE A 128 9.82 -1.05 -11.31
CA PHE A 128 11.18 -0.66 -11.66
C PHE A 128 11.86 -1.64 -12.60
N SER A 129 11.76 -2.94 -12.32
CA SER A 129 12.34 -3.98 -13.17
C SER A 129 11.77 -3.92 -14.59
N LEU A 130 10.46 -3.74 -14.71
CA LEU A 130 9.79 -3.61 -16.00
C LEU A 130 10.28 -2.36 -16.75
N THR A 131 10.26 -1.19 -16.11
CA THR A 131 10.69 0.06 -16.75
C THR A 131 12.15 0.03 -17.16
N SER A 132 13.04 -0.57 -16.36
CA SER A 132 14.45 -0.75 -16.74
C SER A 132 14.58 -1.67 -17.96
N SER A 133 13.86 -2.80 -17.98
CA SER A 133 13.92 -3.74 -19.11
C SER A 133 13.40 -3.13 -20.43
N ILE A 134 12.41 -2.25 -20.36
CA ILE A 134 11.87 -1.54 -21.53
C ILE A 134 12.90 -0.51 -22.04
N VAL A 135 13.51 0.26 -21.14
CA VAL A 135 14.57 1.22 -21.52
C VAL A 135 15.75 0.51 -22.17
N GLU A 136 16.16 -0.64 -21.65
CA GLU A 136 17.25 -1.45 -22.24
C GLU A 136 16.89 -1.99 -23.64
N SER A 137 15.68 -2.52 -23.82
CA SER A 137 15.25 -3.06 -25.12
C SER A 137 15.09 -1.98 -26.19
N GLU A 138 14.55 -0.82 -25.84
CA GLU A 138 14.40 0.31 -26.77
C GLU A 138 15.77 0.92 -27.15
N ASN A 139 16.70 1.03 -26.21
CA ASN A 139 18.07 1.48 -26.51
C ASN A 139 18.77 0.55 -27.49
N ILE A 140 18.62 -0.77 -27.33
CA ILE A 140 19.20 -1.76 -28.25
C ILE A 140 18.55 -1.62 -29.65
N ASN A 141 17.23 -1.48 -29.74
CA ASN A 141 16.55 -1.32 -31.03
C ASN A 141 16.99 -0.06 -31.78
N ASN A 142 17.17 1.06 -31.07
CA ASN A 142 17.67 2.30 -31.66
C ASN A 142 19.11 2.17 -32.19
N LEU A 143 19.95 1.37 -31.51
CA LEU A 143 21.32 1.07 -31.96
C LEU A 143 21.35 0.14 -33.18
N LEU A 144 20.41 -0.79 -33.30
CA LEU A 144 20.33 -1.75 -34.41
C LEU A 144 19.71 -1.16 -35.69
N HIS A 145 18.88 -0.12 -35.57
CA HIS A 145 18.23 0.55 -36.71
C HIS A 145 18.85 1.91 -37.07
N GLY A 146 19.89 2.35 -36.34
CA GLY A 146 20.61 3.61 -36.57
C GLY A 146 21.96 3.47 -37.26
N GLY A 147 22.19 2.43 -38.07
CA GLY A 147 23.43 2.17 -38.82
C GLY A 147 23.23 2.16 -40.33
#